data_AF-A0A8T6EI17-F1
#
_entry.id   AF-A0A8T6EI17-F1
#
_cell.length_a   1.000
_cell.length_b   1.000
_cell.length_c   1.000
_cell.angle_alpha   90.00
_cell.angle_beta   90.00
_cell.angle_gamma   90.00
#
_symmetry.space_group_name_H-M   'P 1'
#
loop_
_entity.id
_entity.type
_entity.pdbx_description
1 polymer ?
#
loop_
_entity_poly.entity_id
_entity_poly.type
_entity_poly.pdbx_seq_one_letter_code
_entity_poly.pdbx_strand_id
1 'polypeptide(L)'
;MTWNLQPEISRHLQSNQHLVNASSQRRFLLDRECCKSSNPSSAWKLVGTSKKLIAAWLLLVGVLCVSHSVVAQTENECPVPPDTDPVEDPEVTAQEVVADESKLGDFTRLTRDRFKNYSLTVTSITQIAYFGCVLREDEGPWRTDSVYPILMTPFGRVVFHTKDMTLSGRLLNPAILGTIYTQLGVSRQDIADLRSSDPDTVAKARRSILVTLAKEQDAAFDATTPIPGVRPGSPGAKGYVAVYVGRAFQIPLIVLGGFDLNASHVVDEVVDYGNPSVTASDVVDRETLKQFVIEAGNYFVEAQRDTRDGILGSVAKVAMRDPNGPWRQGSVYIYILDLRSNIIFFHGANPNRFEFRPLIATVRDAVTGELICLKSSMPRRVVPKEDSYDITSTILLLTRIVPIPRRWGMRASLQGRLDDKTEASSHRTTSLDLAFI
;
A
#
# COMPACT_ATOMS: atom_id res chain seq x y z
N MET A 1 -6.65 -43.55 16.68
CA MET A 1 -7.86 -42.84 17.11
C MET A 1 -8.01 -41.60 16.25
N THR A 2 -8.80 -41.71 15.19
CA THR A 2 -9.04 -40.65 14.21
C THR A 2 -10.45 -40.11 14.45
N TRP A 3 -10.55 -38.83 14.80
CA TRP A 3 -11.83 -38.14 14.98
C TRP A 3 -12.21 -37.44 13.67
N ASN A 4 -13.28 -37.93 13.03
CA ASN A 4 -13.98 -37.30 11.93
C ASN A 4 -15.03 -36.33 12.52
N LEU A 5 -14.92 -35.04 12.22
CA LEU A 5 -15.94 -34.03 12.50
C LEU A 5 -16.37 -33.38 11.19
N GLN A 6 -17.46 -33.88 10.61
CA GLN A 6 -18.47 -33.16 9.81
C GLN A 6 -19.50 -34.20 9.33
N PRO A 7 -20.80 -34.03 9.63
CA PRO A 7 -21.64 -33.29 8.67
C PRO A 7 -22.89 -32.61 9.28
N GLU A 8 -22.92 -31.27 9.36
CA GLU A 8 -24.20 -30.57 9.63
C GLU A 8 -24.39 -29.24 8.87
N ILE A 9 -23.47 -28.85 7.99
CA ILE A 9 -23.54 -27.55 7.28
C ILE A 9 -24.19 -27.65 5.88
N SER A 10 -24.40 -28.85 5.33
CA SER A 10 -24.92 -28.99 3.94
C SER A 10 -26.44 -28.85 3.78
N ARG A 11 -27.21 -28.48 4.81
CA ARG A 11 -28.69 -28.45 4.74
C ARG A 11 -29.33 -27.06 4.61
N HIS A 12 -28.56 -25.99 4.43
CA HIS A 12 -29.10 -24.61 4.34
C HIS A 12 -28.91 -23.89 3.00
N LEU A 13 -28.34 -24.54 1.98
CA LEU A 13 -28.02 -23.88 0.69
C LEU A 13 -28.92 -24.26 -0.50
N GLN A 14 -30.05 -24.95 -0.31
CA GLN A 14 -30.92 -25.38 -1.42
C GLN A 14 -32.32 -24.73 -1.48
N SER A 15 -32.62 -23.72 -0.67
CA SER A 15 -34.00 -23.19 -0.55
C SER A 15 -34.35 -21.96 -1.41
N ASN A 16 -33.42 -21.32 -2.13
CA ASN A 16 -33.67 -19.99 -2.71
C ASN A 16 -33.50 -19.91 -4.24
N GLN A 17 -34.13 -20.84 -5.00
CA GLN A 17 -34.00 -20.88 -6.45
C GLN A 17 -35.31 -20.87 -7.26
N HIS A 18 -36.39 -20.33 -6.70
CA HIS A 18 -37.57 -19.98 -7.49
C HIS A 18 -38.03 -18.58 -7.13
N LEU A 19 -37.80 -17.63 -8.04
CA LEU A 19 -38.72 -16.55 -8.43
C LEU A 19 -37.98 -15.50 -9.28
N VAL A 20 -38.75 -14.88 -10.16
CA VAL A 20 -38.47 -13.68 -10.98
C VAL A 20 -38.13 -13.95 -12.45
N ASN A 21 -39.20 -13.92 -13.25
CA ASN A 21 -39.21 -13.65 -14.68
C ASN A 21 -39.95 -12.32 -14.92
N ALA A 22 -39.58 -11.64 -16.01
CA ALA A 22 -40.27 -10.54 -16.71
C ALA A 22 -40.20 -9.10 -16.14
N SER A 23 -39.51 -8.19 -16.86
CA SER A 23 -40.14 -7.29 -17.85
C SER A 23 -39.42 -5.93 -18.04
N SER A 24 -39.55 -5.42 -19.27
CA SER A 24 -39.64 -4.01 -19.67
C SER A 24 -38.38 -3.18 -19.99
N GLN A 25 -38.20 -3.01 -21.30
CA GLN A 25 -37.47 -1.93 -21.98
C GLN A 25 -37.97 -0.53 -21.59
N ARG A 26 -37.08 0.47 -21.54
CA ARG A 26 -37.36 1.84 -22.00
C ARG A 26 -36.07 2.60 -22.36
N ARG A 27 -36.21 3.40 -23.41
CA ARG A 27 -35.22 4.16 -24.18
C ARG A 27 -35.13 5.57 -23.60
N PHE A 28 -33.94 6.13 -23.40
CA PHE A 28 -33.74 7.59 -23.23
C PHE A 28 -32.43 8.04 -23.91
N LEU A 29 -32.58 9.04 -24.77
CA LEU A 29 -31.55 9.87 -25.40
C LEU A 29 -31.37 11.16 -24.58
N LEU A 30 -30.32 11.94 -24.93
CA LEU A 30 -29.83 13.23 -24.40
C LEU A 30 -28.61 13.04 -23.46
N ASP A 31 -27.51 13.78 -23.54
CA ASP A 31 -27.11 14.92 -24.37
C ASP A 31 -25.58 14.98 -24.47
N ARG A 32 -25.08 15.42 -25.63
CA ARG A 32 -23.70 15.85 -25.87
C ARG A 32 -23.67 17.37 -25.69
N GLU A 33 -22.80 17.89 -24.83
CA GLU A 33 -22.02 19.12 -25.04
C GLU A 33 -21.34 19.57 -23.74
N CYS A 34 -20.01 19.41 -23.63
CA CYS A 34 -19.15 20.28 -22.84
C CYS A 34 -17.68 19.94 -23.12
N CYS A 35 -17.08 20.66 -24.07
CA CYS A 35 -15.64 21.00 -24.17
C CYS A 35 -15.43 21.69 -25.53
N LYS A 36 -15.89 22.92 -25.68
CA LYS A 36 -15.38 23.84 -26.71
C LYS A 36 -14.26 24.64 -26.05
N SER A 37 -13.01 24.36 -26.41
CA SER A 37 -11.88 25.19 -26.04
C SER A 37 -11.88 26.46 -26.90
N SER A 38 -11.90 27.62 -26.24
CA SER A 38 -11.64 28.90 -26.87
C SER A 38 -10.13 29.14 -26.87
N ASN A 39 -9.59 29.28 -28.07
CA ASN A 39 -8.22 29.67 -28.33
C ASN A 39 -8.17 31.21 -28.40
N PRO A 40 -7.24 31.90 -27.73
CA PRO A 40 -6.85 33.21 -28.21
C PRO A 40 -5.34 33.26 -28.45
N SER A 41 -4.98 33.22 -29.72
CA SER A 41 -3.76 33.82 -30.24
C SER A 41 -3.94 35.34 -30.29
N SER A 42 -3.12 36.09 -29.56
CA SER A 42 -2.80 37.47 -29.96
C SER A 42 -1.39 37.85 -29.55
N ALA A 43 -0.62 38.16 -30.57
CA ALA A 43 0.74 38.64 -30.50
C ALA A 43 0.74 40.14 -30.21
N TRP A 44 1.63 40.59 -29.32
CA TRP A 44 2.00 42.00 -29.19
C TRP A 44 3.52 42.14 -29.36
N LYS A 45 3.90 42.88 -30.41
CA LYS A 45 5.23 43.49 -30.56
C LYS A 45 5.21 44.82 -29.82
N LEU A 46 6.21 45.09 -28.99
CA LEU A 46 6.57 46.46 -28.60
C LEU A 46 8.08 46.53 -28.33
N VAL A 47 8.73 47.38 -29.11
CA VAL A 47 10.14 47.78 -29.02
C VAL A 47 10.18 49.14 -28.33
N GLY A 48 11.12 49.32 -27.40
CA GLY A 48 11.75 50.64 -27.19
C GLY A 48 11.53 51.34 -25.86
N THR A 49 12.60 51.31 -25.04
CA THR A 49 13.05 52.36 -24.10
C THR A 49 12.34 52.51 -22.75
N SER A 50 13.00 52.06 -21.67
CA SER A 50 13.55 52.96 -20.63
C SER A 50 14.19 52.14 -19.49
N LYS A 51 15.45 52.44 -19.16
CA LYS A 51 16.20 51.76 -18.08
C LYS A 51 15.60 52.00 -16.68
N LYS A 52 14.62 52.92 -16.54
CA LYS A 52 13.90 53.19 -15.29
C LYS A 52 12.71 52.24 -15.05
N LEU A 53 12.19 51.57 -16.09
CA LEU A 53 11.14 50.55 -15.95
C LEU A 53 11.68 49.19 -15.47
N ILE A 54 12.98 48.91 -15.65
CA ILE A 54 13.61 47.63 -15.27
C ILE A 54 13.71 47.49 -13.74
N ALA A 55 13.98 48.58 -13.01
CA ALA A 55 14.02 48.54 -11.54
C ALA A 55 12.61 48.37 -10.93
N ALA A 56 11.59 48.99 -11.52
CA ALA A 56 10.20 48.81 -11.11
C ALA A 56 9.68 47.39 -11.47
N TRP A 57 10.09 46.83 -12.61
CA TRP A 57 9.76 45.46 -13.00
C TRP A 57 10.51 44.41 -12.18
N LEU A 58 11.76 44.65 -11.76
CA LEU A 58 12.48 43.73 -10.86
C LEU A 58 11.92 43.76 -9.44
N LEU A 59 11.38 44.89 -8.98
CA LEU A 59 10.59 44.98 -7.75
C LEU A 59 9.21 44.31 -7.90
N LEU A 60 8.54 44.46 -9.05
CA LEU A 60 7.24 43.81 -9.30
C LEU A 60 7.39 42.28 -9.49
N VAL A 61 8.44 41.83 -10.17
CA VAL A 61 8.79 40.40 -10.32
C VAL A 61 9.35 39.85 -9.01
N GLY A 62 10.10 40.65 -8.24
CA GLY A 62 10.54 40.30 -6.89
C GLY A 62 9.37 40.17 -5.89
N VAL A 63 8.29 40.93 -6.07
CA VAL A 63 7.07 40.86 -5.24
C VAL A 63 6.10 39.78 -5.75
N LEU A 64 6.04 39.52 -7.07
CA LEU A 64 5.20 38.47 -7.67
C LEU A 64 5.84 37.06 -7.63
N CYS A 65 7.16 36.95 -7.48
CA CYS A 65 7.84 35.68 -7.27
C CYS A 65 7.74 35.16 -5.82
N VAL A 66 7.31 36.00 -4.86
CA VAL A 66 7.05 35.57 -3.47
C VAL A 66 5.59 35.10 -3.29
N SER A 67 4.72 35.31 -4.28
CA SER A 67 3.28 34.95 -4.18
C SER A 67 2.94 33.53 -4.61
N HIS A 68 3.89 32.73 -5.13
CA HIS A 68 3.63 31.33 -5.51
C HIS A 68 3.95 30.31 -4.39
N SER A 69 4.32 30.78 -3.20
CA SER A 69 4.70 29.90 -2.08
C SER A 69 3.54 29.49 -1.17
N VAL A 70 2.29 29.88 -1.46
CA VAL A 70 1.18 29.69 -0.49
C VAL A 70 -0.07 29.12 -1.14
N VAL A 71 0.09 27.97 -1.78
CA VAL A 71 -0.84 26.86 -1.54
C VAL A 71 0.02 25.68 -1.11
N ALA A 72 0.86 25.89 -0.08
CA ALA A 72 1.22 24.79 0.80
C ALA A 72 -0.10 24.35 1.41
N GLN A 73 -0.79 23.43 0.72
CA GLN A 73 -2.03 22.85 1.20
C GLN A 73 -1.80 22.50 2.66
N THR A 74 -2.71 22.89 3.52
CA THR A 74 -2.90 22.39 4.89
C THR A 74 -3.29 20.91 4.81
N GLU A 75 -2.47 20.12 4.11
CA GLU A 75 -2.63 18.79 3.51
C GLU A 75 -2.56 17.68 4.57
N ASN A 76 -2.90 18.00 5.83
CA ASN A 76 -2.74 17.11 6.97
C ASN A 76 -4.06 16.53 7.47
N GLU A 77 -5.22 17.12 7.14
CA GLU A 77 -6.50 16.57 7.57
C GLU A 77 -6.85 15.35 6.72
N CYS A 78 -7.18 14.25 7.39
CA CYS A 78 -7.74 13.06 6.77
C CYS A 78 -9.25 13.25 6.47
N PRO A 79 -9.65 13.47 5.21
CA PRO A 79 -11.04 13.79 4.90
C PRO A 79 -11.93 12.59 5.22
N VAL A 80 -12.97 12.81 6.02
CA VAL A 80 -13.95 11.79 6.38
C VAL A 80 -14.76 11.41 5.12
N PRO A 81 -14.78 10.12 4.72
CA PRO A 81 -15.57 9.68 3.59
C PRO A 81 -17.08 9.88 3.85
N PRO A 82 -17.91 10.07 2.81
CA PRO A 82 -19.36 10.02 2.98
C PRO A 82 -19.80 8.73 3.68
N ASP A 83 -20.83 8.83 4.51
CA ASP A 83 -21.43 7.68 5.23
C ASP A 83 -20.43 6.92 6.12
N THR A 84 -19.38 7.58 6.58
CA THR A 84 -18.39 7.03 7.51
C THR A 84 -18.35 7.87 8.77
N ASP A 85 -18.55 7.24 9.91
CA ASP A 85 -18.36 7.92 11.20
C ASP A 85 -16.88 8.26 11.40
N PRO A 86 -16.56 9.43 11.99
CA PRO A 86 -15.20 9.76 12.35
C PRO A 86 -14.55 8.65 13.21
N VAL A 87 -13.25 8.46 13.04
CA VAL A 87 -12.51 7.53 13.89
C VAL A 87 -12.45 8.17 15.27
N GLU A 88 -13.09 7.53 16.25
CA GLU A 88 -13.03 7.97 17.64
C GLU A 88 -11.59 7.87 18.16
N ASP A 89 -11.21 8.83 18.98
CA ASP A 89 -9.95 8.80 19.71
C ASP A 89 -9.91 7.58 20.65
N PRO A 90 -8.74 6.95 20.84
CA PRO A 90 -8.59 5.92 21.84
C PRO A 90 -8.70 6.53 23.24
N GLU A 91 -9.24 5.77 24.18
CA GLU A 91 -9.33 6.18 25.59
C GLU A 91 -7.96 6.50 26.22
N VAL A 92 -6.91 5.84 25.72
CA VAL A 92 -5.52 6.16 26.01
C VAL A 92 -4.87 6.62 24.72
N THR A 93 -4.40 7.86 24.68
CA THR A 93 -3.72 8.45 23.52
C THR A 93 -2.21 8.18 23.51
N ALA A 94 -1.59 8.31 22.34
CA ALA A 94 -0.13 8.21 22.21
C ALA A 94 0.60 9.26 23.07
N GLN A 95 0.08 10.47 23.16
CA GLN A 95 0.62 11.54 24.00
C GLN A 95 0.57 11.19 25.49
N GLU A 96 -0.50 10.53 25.95
CA GLU A 96 -0.58 10.05 27.33
C GLU A 96 0.40 8.94 27.63
N VAL A 97 0.71 8.06 26.67
CA VAL A 97 1.76 7.05 26.82
C VAL A 97 3.14 7.69 26.89
N VAL A 98 3.39 8.76 26.12
CA VAL A 98 4.64 9.54 26.24
C VAL A 98 4.76 10.16 27.63
N ALA A 99 3.66 10.63 28.22
CA ALA A 99 3.63 11.16 29.58
C ALA A 99 3.73 10.06 30.67
N ASP A 100 3.23 8.85 30.38
CA ASP A 100 3.17 7.71 31.30
C ASP A 100 3.31 6.38 30.54
N GLU A 101 4.53 5.83 30.49
CA GLU A 101 4.84 4.57 29.76
C GLU A 101 4.03 3.38 30.31
N SER A 102 3.51 3.43 31.54
CA SER A 102 2.68 2.36 32.10
C SER A 102 1.37 2.16 31.34
N LYS A 103 0.90 3.19 30.63
CA LYS A 103 -0.29 3.15 29.77
C LYS A 103 -0.07 2.46 28.43
N LEU A 104 1.17 2.09 28.07
CA LEU A 104 1.48 1.51 26.76
C LEU A 104 0.70 0.21 26.47
N GLY A 105 0.50 -0.62 27.50
CA GLY A 105 -0.29 -1.86 27.37
C GLY A 105 -1.75 -1.58 27.02
N ASP A 106 -2.36 -0.59 27.65
CA ASP A 106 -3.75 -0.19 27.38
C ASP A 106 -3.89 0.42 25.99
N PHE A 107 -3.00 1.35 25.62
CA PHE A 107 -2.94 1.90 24.26
C PHE A 107 -2.87 0.80 23.19
N THR A 108 -2.00 -0.20 23.38
CA THR A 108 -1.79 -1.28 22.41
C THR A 108 -3.00 -2.21 22.32
N ARG A 109 -3.64 -2.54 23.45
CA ARG A 109 -4.89 -3.32 23.49
C ARG A 109 -6.06 -2.58 22.83
N LEU A 110 -6.25 -1.30 23.15
CA LEU A 110 -7.28 -0.47 22.53
C LEU A 110 -7.07 -0.38 21.02
N THR A 111 -5.82 -0.24 20.58
CA THR A 111 -5.48 -0.24 19.15
C THR A 111 -5.79 -1.58 18.50
N ARG A 112 -5.42 -2.71 19.13
CA ARG A 112 -5.80 -4.05 18.68
C ARG A 112 -7.31 -4.18 18.53
N ASP A 113 -8.06 -3.78 19.55
CA ASP A 113 -9.52 -3.92 19.56
C ASP A 113 -10.17 -3.03 18.50
N ARG A 114 -9.62 -1.83 18.26
CA ARG A 114 -10.03 -0.97 17.15
C ARG A 114 -9.76 -1.65 15.80
N PHE A 115 -8.55 -2.15 15.54
CA PHE A 115 -8.25 -2.89 14.30
C PHE A 115 -9.16 -4.11 14.11
N LYS A 116 -9.42 -4.85 15.19
CA LYS A 116 -10.32 -6.01 15.19
C LYS A 116 -11.74 -5.59 14.79
N ASN A 117 -12.32 -4.64 15.52
CA ASN A 117 -13.67 -4.13 15.25
C ASN A 117 -13.77 -3.52 13.85
N TYR A 118 -12.77 -2.77 13.44
CA TYR A 118 -12.70 -2.19 12.11
C TYR A 118 -12.71 -3.25 11.02
N SER A 119 -11.97 -4.35 11.21
CA SER A 119 -12.01 -5.50 10.28
C SER A 119 -13.37 -6.22 10.22
N LEU A 120 -14.26 -5.97 11.19
CA LEU A 120 -15.63 -6.51 11.22
C LEU A 120 -16.64 -5.57 10.57
N THR A 121 -16.43 -4.26 10.67
CA THR A 121 -17.41 -3.24 10.27
C THR A 121 -17.09 -2.58 8.94
N VAL A 122 -15.83 -2.60 8.50
CA VAL A 122 -15.43 -1.93 7.27
C VAL A 122 -16.08 -2.57 6.06
N THR A 123 -16.89 -1.79 5.35
CA THR A 123 -17.61 -2.24 4.15
C THR A 123 -16.95 -1.74 2.87
N SER A 124 -16.09 -0.73 2.96
CA SER A 124 -15.47 -0.13 1.79
C SER A 124 -13.98 0.11 1.98
N ILE A 125 -13.29 0.22 0.86
CA ILE A 125 -11.88 0.55 0.87
C ILE A 125 -11.58 1.98 1.29
N THR A 126 -12.53 2.88 1.03
CA THR A 126 -12.44 4.29 1.41
C THR A 126 -12.36 4.44 2.92
N GLN A 127 -13.14 3.63 3.63
CA GLN A 127 -13.05 3.50 5.07
C GLN A 127 -11.64 3.03 5.48
N ILE A 128 -11.12 1.90 4.97
CA ILE A 128 -9.76 1.41 5.30
C ILE A 128 -8.69 2.50 5.13
N ALA A 129 -8.76 3.24 4.04
CA ALA A 129 -7.83 4.32 3.77
C ALA A 129 -8.00 5.51 4.72
N TYR A 130 -9.23 5.90 5.03
CA TYR A 130 -9.50 6.93 6.02
C TYR A 130 -8.94 6.56 7.40
N PHE A 131 -9.19 5.34 7.87
CA PHE A 131 -8.61 4.88 9.14
C PHE A 131 -7.08 4.84 9.08
N GLY A 132 -6.51 4.32 7.99
CA GLY A 132 -5.07 4.35 7.76
C GLY A 132 -4.51 5.77 7.69
N CYS A 133 -5.26 6.76 7.20
CA CYS A 133 -4.87 8.15 7.20
C CYS A 133 -4.85 8.71 8.63
N VAL A 134 -5.95 8.55 9.38
CA VAL A 134 -6.10 9.08 10.75
C VAL A 134 -5.02 8.55 11.69
N LEU A 135 -4.72 7.25 11.62
CA LEU A 135 -3.65 6.67 12.43
C LEU A 135 -2.31 7.38 12.20
N ARG A 136 -2.08 7.88 10.99
CA ARG A 136 -0.81 8.43 10.51
C ARG A 136 -0.66 9.93 10.70
N GLU A 137 -1.70 10.62 11.17
CA GLU A 137 -1.62 12.05 11.49
C GLU A 137 -0.51 12.28 12.52
N ASP A 138 0.40 13.22 12.21
CA ASP A 138 1.49 13.60 13.11
C ASP A 138 0.89 14.31 14.32
N GLU A 139 1.36 13.97 15.52
CA GLU A 139 0.86 14.50 16.81
C GLU A 139 -0.64 14.25 17.04
N GLY A 140 -1.19 13.22 16.38
CA GLY A 140 -2.55 12.76 16.57
C GLY A 140 -2.71 11.85 17.80
N PRO A 141 -3.95 11.51 18.16
CA PRO A 141 -4.24 10.66 19.32
C PRO A 141 -3.66 9.24 19.19
N TRP A 142 -3.35 8.81 17.97
CA TRP A 142 -2.78 7.50 17.65
C TRP A 142 -1.26 7.52 17.42
N ARG A 143 -0.64 8.71 17.36
CA ARG A 143 0.77 8.86 17.03
C ARG A 143 1.40 10.12 17.62
N THR A 144 2.37 9.90 18.49
CA THR A 144 3.26 10.92 19.07
C THR A 144 4.65 10.32 19.20
N ASP A 145 5.68 11.00 18.69
CA ASP A 145 7.10 10.56 18.75
C ASP A 145 7.35 9.09 18.31
N SER A 146 7.67 8.20 19.26
CA SER A 146 7.92 6.76 19.10
C SER A 146 6.72 5.89 19.51
N VAL A 147 5.62 6.50 19.93
CA VAL A 147 4.38 5.80 20.28
C VAL A 147 3.43 5.87 19.10
N TYR A 148 3.37 4.77 18.36
CA TYR A 148 2.44 4.58 17.25
C TYR A 148 2.21 3.07 17.03
N PRO A 149 1.08 2.68 16.41
CA PRO A 149 0.82 1.29 16.13
C PRO A 149 1.59 0.80 14.89
N ILE A 150 1.99 -0.46 14.90
CA ILE A 150 2.51 -1.19 13.74
C ILE A 150 1.68 -2.46 13.60
N LEU A 151 1.15 -2.71 12.40
CA LEU A 151 0.44 -3.96 12.11
C LEU A 151 1.37 -4.90 11.34
N MET A 152 1.46 -6.16 11.78
CA MET A 152 2.30 -7.17 11.17
C MET A 152 1.56 -8.49 10.97
N THR A 153 2.04 -9.28 10.01
CA THR A 153 1.61 -10.67 9.82
C THR A 153 2.12 -11.55 10.97
N PRO A 154 1.56 -12.76 11.14
CA PRO A 154 2.08 -13.74 12.08
C PRO A 154 3.57 -13.98 11.93
N PHE A 155 4.11 -13.88 10.71
CA PHE A 155 5.50 -14.19 10.37
C PHE A 155 6.40 -12.95 10.27
N GLY A 156 5.97 -11.83 10.83
CA GLY A 156 6.80 -10.65 11.02
C GLY A 156 6.93 -9.73 9.80
N ARG A 157 6.11 -9.90 8.76
CA ARG A 157 6.04 -8.89 7.68
C ARG A 157 5.22 -7.70 8.14
N VAL A 158 5.74 -6.50 7.96
CA VAL A 158 5.05 -5.26 8.31
C VAL A 158 3.94 -5.01 7.29
N VAL A 159 2.68 -5.04 7.73
CA VAL A 159 1.53 -4.77 6.87
C VAL A 159 1.31 -3.27 6.73
N PHE A 160 1.39 -2.58 7.87
CA PHE A 160 1.11 -1.16 7.99
C PHE A 160 2.05 -0.55 9.02
N HIS A 161 2.74 0.52 8.63
CA HIS A 161 3.65 1.25 9.49
C HIS A 161 3.22 2.71 9.56
N THR A 162 2.72 3.11 10.72
CA THR A 162 2.05 4.40 10.88
C THR A 162 2.96 5.61 10.62
N LYS A 163 4.22 5.56 11.08
CA LYS A 163 5.21 6.63 10.88
C LYS A 163 5.92 6.58 9.52
N ASP A 164 6.42 5.41 9.11
CA ASP A 164 7.18 5.21 7.88
C ASP A 164 6.67 4.02 7.03
N MET A 165 5.75 4.30 6.12
CA MET A 165 5.20 3.38 5.15
C MET A 165 6.25 2.77 4.20
N THR A 166 7.47 3.32 4.10
CA THR A 166 8.54 2.67 3.31
C THR A 166 8.93 1.31 3.90
N LEU A 167 8.72 1.10 5.20
CA LEU A 167 8.97 -0.15 5.90
C LEU A 167 7.83 -1.17 5.74
N SER A 168 6.67 -0.78 5.19
CA SER A 168 5.63 -1.75 4.86
C SER A 168 6.10 -2.76 3.81
N GLY A 169 5.76 -4.02 4.01
CA GLY A 169 6.22 -5.17 3.24
C GLY A 169 7.50 -5.83 3.78
N ARG A 170 8.32 -5.07 4.52
CA ARG A 170 9.61 -5.55 5.05
C ARG A 170 9.42 -6.58 6.16
N LEU A 171 10.32 -7.54 6.20
CA LEU A 171 10.36 -8.58 7.23
C LEU A 171 11.15 -8.10 8.47
N LEU A 172 10.57 -8.27 9.65
CA LEU A 172 11.20 -7.93 10.93
C LEU A 172 12.43 -8.81 11.18
N ASN A 173 13.44 -8.26 11.86
CA ASN A 173 14.61 -9.02 12.28
C ASN A 173 14.19 -10.27 13.09
N PRO A 174 14.64 -11.49 12.71
CA PRO A 174 14.26 -12.73 13.38
C PRO A 174 14.57 -12.78 14.88
N ALA A 175 15.57 -12.03 15.36
CA ALA A 175 15.87 -11.91 16.79
C ALA A 175 14.78 -11.15 17.56
N ILE A 176 14.27 -10.07 16.97
CA ILE A 176 13.17 -9.28 17.55
C ILE A 176 11.89 -10.12 17.49
N LEU A 177 11.58 -10.72 16.33
CA LEU A 177 10.41 -11.58 16.16
C LEU A 177 10.40 -12.77 17.13
N GLY A 178 11.53 -13.45 17.31
CA GLY A 178 11.66 -14.56 18.26
C GLY A 178 11.44 -14.12 19.72
N THR A 179 11.80 -12.87 20.06
CA THR A 179 11.52 -12.29 21.39
C THR A 179 10.03 -12.05 21.56
N ILE A 180 9.37 -11.44 20.57
CA ILE A 180 7.91 -11.24 20.56
C ILE A 180 7.18 -12.58 20.71
N TYR A 181 7.53 -13.57 19.90
CA TYR A 181 6.95 -14.91 19.98
C TYR A 181 7.11 -15.58 21.33
N THR A 182 8.28 -15.47 21.96
CA THR A 182 8.51 -16.03 23.29
C THR A 182 7.56 -15.42 24.32
N GLN A 183 7.33 -14.10 24.25
CA GLN A 183 6.38 -13.41 25.15
C GLN A 183 4.92 -13.78 24.87
N LEU A 184 4.59 -14.10 23.62
CA LEU A 184 3.27 -14.59 23.22
C LEU A 184 3.08 -16.11 23.40
N GLY A 185 3.98 -16.77 24.14
CA GLY A 185 3.86 -18.19 24.50
C GLY A 185 4.14 -19.17 23.36
N VAL A 186 4.74 -18.74 22.24
CA VAL A 186 5.20 -19.64 21.18
C VAL A 186 6.38 -20.46 21.68
N SER A 187 6.38 -21.76 21.38
CA SER A 187 7.43 -22.65 21.85
C SER A 187 8.79 -22.32 21.21
N ARG A 188 9.88 -22.45 21.98
CA ARG A 188 11.25 -22.26 21.46
C ARG A 188 11.55 -23.19 20.28
N GLN A 189 10.96 -24.40 20.30
CA GLN A 189 11.12 -25.36 19.21
C GLN A 189 10.47 -24.86 17.93
N ASP A 190 9.23 -24.36 17.96
CA ASP A 190 8.58 -23.81 16.77
C ASP A 190 9.35 -22.61 16.19
N ILE A 191 9.91 -21.76 17.05
CA ILE A 191 10.77 -20.64 16.61
C ILE A 191 12.03 -21.14 15.91
N ALA A 192 12.67 -22.19 16.45
CA ALA A 192 13.86 -22.80 15.84
C ALA A 192 13.51 -23.49 14.51
N ASP A 193 12.39 -24.20 14.48
CA ASP A 193 11.90 -24.97 13.33
C ASP A 193 11.53 -24.08 12.13
N LEU A 194 11.21 -22.80 12.34
CA LEU A 194 11.05 -21.83 11.25
C LEU A 194 12.33 -21.64 10.41
N ARG A 195 13.49 -21.99 10.94
CA ARG A 195 14.79 -21.92 10.23
C ARG A 195 15.22 -23.26 9.65
N SER A 196 14.41 -24.30 9.79
CA SER A 196 14.71 -25.62 9.24
C SER A 196 14.78 -25.56 7.70
N SER A 197 15.71 -26.32 7.12
CA SER A 197 15.75 -26.55 5.67
C SER A 197 14.66 -27.51 5.19
N ASP A 198 14.01 -28.25 6.11
CA ASP A 198 12.92 -29.16 5.81
C ASP A 198 11.57 -28.39 5.72
N PRO A 199 10.93 -28.34 4.54
CA PRO A 199 9.67 -27.61 4.37
C PRO A 199 8.53 -28.16 5.23
N ASP A 200 8.51 -29.44 5.57
CA ASP A 200 7.45 -30.03 6.40
C ASP A 200 7.57 -29.59 7.87
N THR A 201 8.80 -29.56 8.38
CA THR A 201 9.13 -28.98 9.69
C THR A 201 8.70 -27.50 9.76
N VAL A 202 9.05 -26.70 8.75
CA VAL A 202 8.64 -25.28 8.69
C VAL A 202 7.11 -25.15 8.64
N ALA A 203 6.43 -25.95 7.83
CA ALA A 203 4.97 -25.92 7.73
C ALA A 203 4.28 -26.29 9.04
N LYS A 204 4.82 -27.28 9.77
CA LYS A 204 4.33 -27.68 11.10
C LYS A 204 4.53 -26.55 12.11
N ALA A 205 5.71 -25.94 12.16
CA ALA A 205 6.00 -24.82 13.04
C ALA A 205 5.09 -23.62 12.76
N ARG A 206 4.91 -23.26 11.48
CA ARG A 206 3.98 -22.20 11.06
C ARG A 206 2.56 -22.46 11.56
N ARG A 207 2.03 -23.68 11.41
CA ARG A 207 0.71 -24.04 11.95
C ARG A 207 0.65 -23.91 13.48
N SER A 208 1.65 -24.42 14.19
CA SER A 208 1.72 -24.32 15.66
C SER A 208 1.72 -22.86 16.14
N ILE A 209 2.49 -22.00 15.47
CA ILE A 209 2.53 -20.55 15.73
C ILE A 209 1.16 -19.93 15.50
N LEU A 210 0.50 -20.21 14.36
CA LEU A 210 -0.83 -19.69 14.08
C LEU A 210 -1.85 -20.10 15.15
N VAL A 211 -1.83 -21.36 15.60
CA VAL A 211 -2.72 -21.84 16.68
C VAL A 211 -2.43 -21.12 18.01
N THR A 212 -1.15 -20.89 18.31
CA THR A 212 -0.76 -20.19 19.55
C THR A 212 -1.20 -18.72 19.51
N LEU A 213 -0.93 -18.03 18.40
CA LEU A 213 -1.31 -16.63 18.20
C LEU A 213 -2.83 -16.44 18.14
N ALA A 214 -3.58 -17.42 17.64
CA ALA A 214 -5.05 -17.39 17.64
C ALA A 214 -5.68 -17.36 19.05
N LYS A 215 -4.89 -17.54 20.12
CA LYS A 215 -5.32 -17.31 21.50
C LYS A 215 -5.38 -15.82 21.88
N GLU A 216 -5.03 -14.92 20.96
CA GLU A 216 -5.12 -13.45 21.10
C GLU A 216 -4.39 -12.91 22.34
N GLN A 217 -3.22 -13.48 22.65
CA GLN A 217 -2.40 -13.05 23.78
C GLN A 217 -1.80 -11.65 23.55
N ASP A 218 -1.41 -11.01 24.65
CA ASP A 218 -0.68 -9.76 24.65
C ASP A 218 0.39 -9.76 25.75
N ALA A 219 1.47 -9.01 25.55
CA ALA A 219 2.60 -8.94 26.47
C ALA A 219 3.52 -7.75 26.17
N ALA A 220 4.29 -7.32 27.17
CA ALA A 220 5.47 -6.48 26.93
C ALA A 220 6.61 -7.32 26.34
N PHE A 221 7.46 -6.72 25.51
CA PHE A 221 8.66 -7.36 24.99
C PHE A 221 9.87 -6.42 25.05
N ASP A 222 11.06 -7.00 25.24
CA ASP A 222 12.33 -6.29 25.23
C ASP A 222 13.40 -7.12 24.50
N ALA A 223 13.76 -6.70 23.31
CA ALA A 223 14.85 -7.26 22.50
C ALA A 223 16.13 -6.43 22.54
N THR A 224 16.19 -5.37 23.37
CA THR A 224 17.35 -4.48 23.51
C THR A 224 18.52 -5.14 24.23
N THR A 225 18.22 -6.06 25.16
CA THR A 225 19.25 -6.74 25.94
C THR A 225 19.95 -7.82 25.10
N PRO A 226 21.29 -7.74 24.91
CA PRO A 226 22.04 -8.81 24.28
C PRO A 226 21.94 -10.10 25.10
N ILE A 227 21.85 -11.24 24.41
CA ILE A 227 21.98 -12.55 25.06
C ILE A 227 23.37 -13.06 24.70
N PRO A 228 24.34 -13.09 25.64
CA PRO A 228 25.71 -13.49 25.37
C PRO A 228 25.76 -14.85 24.65
N GLY A 229 26.48 -14.90 23.53
CA GLY A 229 26.64 -16.11 22.71
C GLY A 229 25.42 -16.52 21.88
N VAL A 230 24.28 -15.83 21.99
CA VAL A 230 23.05 -16.17 21.25
C VAL A 230 22.70 -15.09 20.25
N ARG A 231 22.64 -13.82 20.68
CA ARG A 231 22.29 -12.69 19.79
C ARG A 231 22.76 -11.34 20.34
N PRO A 232 23.11 -10.39 19.46
CA PRO A 232 23.24 -9.00 19.86
C PRO A 232 21.89 -8.45 20.31
N GLY A 233 21.92 -7.43 21.17
CA GLY A 233 20.76 -6.62 21.47
C GLY A 233 20.37 -5.78 20.25
N SER A 234 19.09 -5.48 20.12
CA SER A 234 18.59 -4.57 19.08
C SER A 234 18.21 -3.24 19.75
N PRO A 235 19.03 -2.18 19.67
CA PRO A 235 18.76 -0.91 20.34
C PRO A 235 17.39 -0.37 19.97
N GLY A 236 16.58 0.04 20.96
CA GLY A 236 15.22 0.54 20.72
C GLY A 236 14.16 -0.52 20.42
N ALA A 237 14.51 -1.81 20.36
CA ALA A 237 13.57 -2.90 20.14
C ALA A 237 12.83 -3.38 21.40
N LYS A 238 12.13 -2.46 22.08
CA LYS A 238 11.21 -2.76 23.18
C LYS A 238 9.82 -2.18 22.88
N GLY A 239 8.80 -2.70 23.53
CA GLY A 239 7.43 -2.20 23.39
C GLY A 239 6.39 -3.15 23.96
N TYR A 240 5.16 -3.00 23.49
CA TYR A 240 4.05 -3.90 23.82
C TYR A 240 3.51 -4.54 22.55
N VAL A 241 3.06 -5.79 22.67
CA VAL A 241 2.48 -6.56 21.57
C VAL A 241 1.11 -7.07 21.96
N ALA A 242 0.15 -7.00 21.04
CA ALA A 242 -1.17 -7.61 21.18
C ALA A 242 -1.57 -8.31 19.87
N VAL A 243 -2.30 -9.41 19.97
CA VAL A 243 -2.71 -10.22 18.80
C VAL A 243 -4.22 -10.26 18.66
N TYR A 244 -4.73 -10.16 17.43
CA TYR A 244 -6.14 -10.42 17.11
C TYR A 244 -6.28 -11.29 15.86
N VAL A 245 -7.38 -12.03 15.73
CA VAL A 245 -7.69 -12.74 14.48
C VAL A 245 -8.48 -11.83 13.55
N GLY A 246 -7.90 -11.47 12.41
CA GLY A 246 -8.54 -10.60 11.43
C GLY A 246 -9.61 -11.35 10.64
N ARG A 247 -10.85 -10.82 10.59
CA ARG A 247 -11.98 -11.53 9.93
C ARG A 247 -11.83 -11.66 8.42
N ALA A 248 -11.26 -10.64 7.77
CA ALA A 248 -11.08 -10.64 6.32
C ALA A 248 -10.14 -11.76 5.83
N PHE A 249 -9.11 -12.07 6.61
CA PHE A 249 -8.06 -13.02 6.23
C PHE A 249 -8.06 -14.32 7.05
N GLN A 250 -8.83 -14.37 8.15
CA GLN A 250 -8.89 -15.51 9.09
C GLN A 250 -7.51 -15.95 9.60
N ILE A 251 -6.59 -14.99 9.73
CA ILE A 251 -5.26 -15.20 10.30
C ILE A 251 -5.05 -14.27 11.50
N PRO A 252 -4.22 -14.67 12.48
CA PRO A 252 -3.79 -13.75 13.51
C PRO A 252 -3.02 -12.59 12.88
N LEU A 253 -3.14 -11.40 13.46
CA LEU A 253 -2.40 -10.21 13.12
C LEU A 253 -1.81 -9.65 14.41
N ILE A 254 -0.59 -9.16 14.31
CA ILE A 254 0.19 -8.66 15.45
C ILE A 254 0.17 -7.15 15.41
N VAL A 255 -0.25 -6.52 16.51
CA VAL A 255 -0.18 -5.07 16.73
C VAL A 255 0.96 -4.80 17.70
N LEU A 256 1.91 -3.96 17.31
CA LEU A 256 2.96 -3.45 18.20
C LEU A 256 2.67 -1.99 18.56
N GLY A 257 2.92 -1.61 19.81
CA GLY A 257 2.89 -0.24 20.29
C GLY A 257 4.20 0.14 20.98
N GLY A 258 4.61 1.40 20.87
CA GLY A 258 5.78 1.96 21.58
C GLY A 258 7.14 1.47 21.07
N PHE A 259 7.16 0.81 19.91
CA PHE A 259 8.37 0.32 19.24
C PHE A 259 8.69 1.21 18.05
N ASP A 260 9.77 2.01 18.15
CA ASP A 260 10.26 2.88 17.06
C ASP A 260 10.94 2.03 15.97
N LEU A 261 10.13 1.26 15.24
CA LEU A 261 10.57 0.43 14.14
C LEU A 261 11.23 1.29 13.05
N ASN A 262 12.44 0.92 12.64
CA ASN A 262 13.23 1.63 11.64
C ASN A 262 14.02 0.63 10.78
N ALA A 263 14.80 1.12 9.81
CA ALA A 263 15.53 0.27 8.87
C ALA A 263 16.52 -0.72 9.51
N SER A 264 17.05 -0.44 10.71
CA SER A 264 17.96 -1.36 11.43
C SER A 264 17.25 -2.56 12.08
N HIS A 265 15.92 -2.49 12.19
CA HIS A 265 15.09 -3.50 12.82
C HIS A 265 14.49 -4.50 11.83
N VAL A 266 14.65 -4.28 10.53
CA VAL A 266 14.17 -5.17 9.47
C VAL A 266 15.36 -5.90 8.85
N VAL A 267 15.09 -7.03 8.19
CA VAL A 267 16.12 -7.75 7.44
C VAL A 267 16.40 -7.06 6.11
N ASP A 268 17.63 -7.23 5.65
CA ASP A 268 17.97 -7.03 4.25
C ASP A 268 17.50 -8.28 3.48
N GLU A 269 16.45 -8.12 2.68
CA GLU A 269 15.83 -9.23 1.95
C GLU A 269 16.47 -9.33 0.58
N VAL A 270 16.83 -10.55 0.16
CA VAL A 270 17.09 -10.82 -1.26
C VAL A 270 15.75 -10.82 -1.96
N VAL A 271 15.51 -9.78 -2.75
CA VAL A 271 14.25 -9.59 -3.47
C VAL A 271 14.36 -10.23 -4.85
N ASP A 272 13.42 -11.11 -5.19
CA ASP A 272 13.23 -11.55 -6.56
C ASP A 272 12.41 -10.49 -7.30
N TYR A 273 13.03 -9.78 -8.23
CA TYR A 273 12.37 -8.74 -9.03
C TYR A 273 11.65 -9.32 -10.25
N GLY A 274 11.73 -10.63 -10.48
CA GLY A 274 11.40 -11.23 -11.77
C GLY A 274 12.42 -10.85 -12.84
N ASN A 275 12.06 -11.12 -14.10
CA ASN A 275 12.89 -10.80 -15.27
C ASN A 275 12.07 -9.96 -16.28
N PRO A 276 11.72 -8.70 -15.96
CA PRO A 276 11.00 -7.85 -16.90
C PRO A 276 11.81 -7.63 -18.17
N SER A 277 11.13 -7.62 -19.32
CA SER A 277 11.74 -7.27 -20.60
C SER A 277 11.93 -5.76 -20.76
N VAL A 278 11.18 -4.95 -20.00
CA VAL A 278 11.32 -3.50 -19.94
C VAL A 278 11.45 -3.08 -18.48
N THR A 279 12.57 -2.47 -18.13
CA THR A 279 12.80 -1.89 -16.81
C THR A 279 12.39 -0.41 -16.77
N ALA A 280 12.38 0.19 -15.58
CA ALA A 280 12.14 1.60 -15.39
C ALA A 280 13.16 2.48 -16.15
N SER A 281 14.39 2.00 -16.36
CA SER A 281 15.43 2.65 -17.20
C SER A 281 15.05 2.75 -18.66
N ASP A 282 14.34 1.73 -19.14
CA ASP A 282 14.06 1.54 -20.55
C ASP A 282 12.82 2.35 -20.99
N VAL A 283 12.10 2.93 -20.03
CA VAL A 283 10.92 3.78 -20.29
C VAL A 283 11.35 5.13 -20.86
N VAL A 284 11.40 5.20 -22.19
CA VAL A 284 11.77 6.40 -22.95
C VAL A 284 10.66 6.91 -23.86
N ASP A 285 9.61 6.12 -24.06
CA ASP A 285 8.47 6.43 -24.90
C ASP A 285 7.18 5.75 -24.40
N ARG A 286 6.07 5.96 -25.13
CA ARG A 286 4.75 5.42 -24.75
C ARG A 286 4.68 3.89 -24.84
N GLU A 287 5.39 3.29 -25.78
CA GLU A 287 5.31 1.84 -26.00
C GLU A 287 6.07 1.10 -24.89
N THR A 288 7.29 1.53 -24.60
CA THR A 288 8.09 1.04 -23.46
C THR A 288 7.38 1.29 -22.14
N LEU A 289 6.73 2.46 -21.96
CA LEU A 289 5.90 2.70 -20.78
C LEU A 289 4.77 1.68 -20.63
N LYS A 290 4.01 1.44 -21.70
CA LYS A 290 2.88 0.50 -21.66
C LYS A 290 3.36 -0.91 -21.29
N GLN A 291 4.46 -1.36 -21.90
CA GLN A 291 5.04 -2.67 -21.61
C GLN A 291 5.51 -2.76 -20.15
N PHE A 292 6.26 -1.77 -19.67
CA PHE A 292 6.70 -1.68 -18.27
C PHE A 292 5.53 -1.77 -17.28
N VAL A 293 4.45 -1.05 -17.55
CA VAL A 293 3.24 -1.05 -16.70
C VAL A 293 2.55 -2.42 -16.70
N ILE A 294 2.42 -3.07 -17.85
CA ILE A 294 1.82 -4.42 -17.96
C ILE A 294 2.66 -5.43 -17.17
N GLU A 295 3.97 -5.42 -17.35
CA GLU A 295 4.88 -6.35 -16.66
C GLU A 295 4.91 -6.10 -15.16
N ALA A 296 4.93 -4.85 -14.71
CA ALA A 296 4.85 -4.51 -13.29
C ALA A 296 3.53 -4.99 -12.68
N GLY A 297 2.41 -4.81 -13.39
CA GLY A 297 1.10 -5.32 -12.96
C GLY A 297 1.07 -6.84 -12.83
N ASN A 298 1.62 -7.55 -13.82
CA ASN A 298 1.74 -9.01 -13.79
C ASN A 298 2.60 -9.47 -12.61
N TYR A 299 3.78 -8.87 -12.44
CA TYR A 299 4.67 -9.17 -11.32
C TYR A 299 3.97 -8.94 -9.97
N PHE A 300 3.22 -7.85 -9.80
CA PHE A 300 2.47 -7.60 -8.56
C PHE A 300 1.44 -8.70 -8.28
N VAL A 301 0.65 -9.08 -9.29
CA VAL A 301 -0.38 -10.12 -9.18
C VAL A 301 0.24 -11.50 -8.90
N GLU A 302 1.35 -11.83 -9.56
CA GLU A 302 2.09 -13.08 -9.35
C GLU A 302 2.68 -13.16 -7.94
N ALA A 303 3.37 -12.10 -7.50
CA ALA A 303 3.90 -12.00 -6.14
C ALA A 303 2.78 -12.12 -5.09
N GLN A 304 1.60 -11.56 -5.36
CA GLN A 304 0.44 -11.72 -4.49
C GLN A 304 -0.05 -13.18 -4.40
N ARG A 305 0.01 -13.94 -5.50
CA ARG A 305 -0.37 -15.36 -5.54
C ARG A 305 0.66 -16.27 -4.87
N ASP A 306 1.95 -15.94 -5.00
CA ASP A 306 3.03 -16.77 -4.49
C ASP A 306 3.29 -16.57 -2.98
N THR A 307 2.82 -15.46 -2.40
CA THR A 307 2.99 -15.22 -0.97
C THR A 307 2.17 -16.20 -0.12
N ARG A 308 2.85 -17.26 0.34
CA ARG A 308 2.37 -18.24 1.34
C ARG A 308 1.92 -17.61 2.67
N ASP A 309 2.27 -16.35 2.89
CA ASP A 309 1.92 -15.60 4.10
C ASP A 309 0.59 -14.83 3.96
N GLY A 310 -0.12 -14.97 2.83
CA GLY A 310 -1.52 -14.53 2.63
C GLY A 310 -1.74 -13.01 2.62
N ILE A 311 -0.72 -12.21 2.87
CA ILE A 311 -0.82 -10.74 2.95
C ILE A 311 -0.32 -10.10 1.66
N LEU A 312 -1.31 -9.69 0.88
CA LEU A 312 -1.28 -8.87 -0.34
C LEU A 312 0.07 -8.22 -0.64
N GLY A 313 0.80 -8.76 -1.63
CA GLY A 313 1.85 -8.05 -2.36
C GLY A 313 3.01 -7.51 -1.53
N SER A 314 3.23 -7.98 -0.29
CA SER A 314 4.26 -7.42 0.60
C SER A 314 5.66 -7.47 -0.03
N VAL A 315 6.02 -8.60 -0.67
CA VAL A 315 7.27 -8.75 -1.42
C VAL A 315 7.30 -7.80 -2.62
N ALA A 316 6.19 -7.72 -3.37
CA ALA A 316 6.10 -6.80 -4.51
C ALA A 316 6.28 -5.33 -4.08
N LYS A 317 5.78 -4.93 -2.91
CA LYS A 317 6.00 -3.57 -2.37
C LYS A 317 7.48 -3.29 -2.17
N VAL A 318 8.24 -4.26 -1.63
CA VAL A 318 9.69 -4.10 -1.43
C VAL A 318 10.37 -3.98 -2.79
N ALA A 319 10.10 -4.90 -3.72
CA ALA A 319 10.68 -4.90 -5.07
C ALA A 319 10.39 -3.61 -5.86
N MET A 320 9.16 -3.12 -5.79
CA MET A 320 8.71 -1.92 -6.52
C MET A 320 9.14 -0.60 -5.87
N ARG A 321 9.65 -0.65 -4.63
CA ARG A 321 10.20 0.52 -3.93
C ARG A 321 11.71 0.60 -4.02
N ASP A 322 12.39 -0.49 -4.37
CA ASP A 322 13.85 -0.51 -4.45
C ASP A 322 14.35 0.46 -5.53
N PRO A 323 15.10 1.54 -5.16
CA PRO A 323 15.63 2.48 -6.14
C PRO A 323 16.69 1.89 -7.09
N ASN A 324 17.21 0.70 -6.79
CA ASN A 324 18.14 -0.03 -7.64
C ASN A 324 17.48 -1.21 -8.39
N GLY A 325 16.18 -1.45 -8.17
CA GLY A 325 15.43 -2.50 -8.82
C GLY A 325 14.91 -2.09 -10.20
N PRO A 326 14.46 -3.06 -11.03
CA PRO A 326 13.96 -2.77 -12.37
C PRO A 326 12.62 -2.01 -12.37
N TRP A 327 11.94 -1.93 -11.23
CA TRP A 327 10.60 -1.33 -11.11
C TRP A 327 10.60 0.15 -10.70
N ARG A 328 11.77 0.72 -10.41
CA ARG A 328 11.89 2.14 -9.98
C ARG A 328 13.21 2.73 -10.43
N GLN A 329 13.15 3.84 -11.16
CA GLN A 329 14.32 4.65 -11.48
C GLN A 329 13.96 6.12 -11.68
N GLY A 330 14.59 7.00 -10.89
CA GLY A 330 14.36 8.44 -10.98
C GLY A 330 12.88 8.78 -10.83
N SER A 331 12.27 9.35 -11.88
CA SER A 331 10.85 9.67 -11.91
C SER A 331 9.95 8.50 -12.30
N VAL A 332 10.49 7.43 -12.90
CA VAL A 332 9.71 6.27 -13.33
C VAL A 332 9.52 5.35 -12.13
N TYR A 333 8.29 5.26 -11.64
CA TYR A 333 7.89 4.41 -10.53
C TYR A 333 6.42 4.01 -10.68
N ILE A 334 6.01 2.98 -9.94
CA ILE A 334 4.65 2.47 -9.90
C ILE A 334 3.85 3.08 -8.75
N TYR A 335 2.58 3.38 -8.99
CA TYR A 335 1.58 3.45 -7.92
C TYR A 335 0.35 2.62 -8.30
N ILE A 336 -0.36 2.12 -7.28
CA ILE A 336 -1.58 1.32 -7.44
C ILE A 336 -2.74 2.12 -6.85
N LEU A 337 -3.74 2.36 -7.69
CA LEU A 337 -4.93 3.12 -7.37
C LEU A 337 -6.15 2.20 -7.39
N ASP A 338 -7.03 2.35 -6.40
CA ASP A 338 -8.41 1.86 -6.52
C ASP A 338 -9.24 2.82 -7.36
N LEU A 339 -9.72 2.37 -8.52
CA LEU A 339 -10.49 3.24 -9.42
C LEU A 339 -11.86 3.66 -8.87
N ARG A 340 -12.43 2.91 -7.93
CA ARG A 340 -13.76 3.21 -7.40
C ARG A 340 -13.70 4.35 -6.39
N SER A 341 -12.75 4.27 -5.47
CA SER A 341 -12.56 5.24 -4.39
C SER A 341 -11.51 6.30 -4.71
N ASN A 342 -10.75 6.14 -5.79
CA ASN A 342 -9.64 6.99 -6.17
C ASN A 342 -8.53 7.04 -5.09
N ILE A 343 -8.34 5.97 -4.31
CA ILE A 343 -7.32 5.90 -3.25
C ILE A 343 -6.07 5.20 -3.73
N ILE A 344 -4.92 5.77 -3.37
CA ILE A 344 -3.60 5.19 -3.64
C ILE A 344 -3.27 4.17 -2.55
N PHE A 345 -3.12 2.92 -2.91
CA PHE A 345 -2.75 1.84 -1.99
C PHE A 345 -1.26 1.57 -1.89
N PHE A 346 -0.58 1.84 -2.98
CA PHE A 346 0.84 1.62 -3.10
C PHE A 346 1.42 2.78 -3.87
N HIS A 347 2.54 3.31 -3.40
CA HIS A 347 3.31 4.32 -4.09
C HIS A 347 4.80 4.00 -3.98
N GLY A 348 5.42 3.65 -5.10
CA GLY A 348 6.81 3.16 -5.17
C GLY A 348 7.86 4.20 -4.77
N ALA A 349 7.60 5.50 -4.96
CA ALA A 349 8.57 6.55 -4.60
C ALA A 349 8.34 7.23 -3.25
N ASN A 350 7.11 7.63 -2.92
CA ASN A 350 6.79 8.47 -1.75
C ASN A 350 5.59 7.89 -0.96
N PRO A 351 5.70 6.69 -0.38
CA PRO A 351 4.59 6.03 0.28
C PRO A 351 4.05 6.82 1.48
N ASN A 352 4.92 7.51 2.23
CA ASN A 352 4.51 8.36 3.36
C ASN A 352 3.58 9.50 2.97
N ARG A 353 3.74 10.03 1.76
CA ARG A 353 2.89 11.14 1.31
C ARG A 353 1.56 10.69 0.72
N PHE A 354 1.56 9.57 0.01
CA PHE A 354 0.45 9.25 -0.91
C PHE A 354 -0.35 8.01 -0.54
N GLU A 355 0.21 7.01 0.14
CA GLU A 355 -0.55 5.81 0.46
C GLU A 355 -1.69 6.09 1.43
N PHE A 356 -2.83 5.45 1.19
CA PHE A 356 -4.10 5.64 1.89
C PHE A 356 -4.67 7.06 1.78
N ARG A 357 -4.29 7.81 0.73
CA ARG A 357 -4.87 9.11 0.41
C ARG A 357 -5.58 9.07 -0.94
N PRO A 358 -6.63 9.89 -1.12
CA PRO A 358 -7.23 10.07 -2.43
C PRO A 358 -6.20 10.68 -3.39
N LEU A 359 -6.24 10.27 -4.66
CA LEU A 359 -5.49 10.91 -5.73
C LEU A 359 -6.05 12.31 -5.90
N ILE A 360 -5.28 13.30 -5.43
CA ILE A 360 -5.63 14.70 -5.59
C ILE A 360 -5.51 15.06 -7.07
N ALA A 361 -6.51 15.76 -7.62
CA ALA A 361 -6.64 16.11 -9.04
C ALA A 361 -5.58 17.11 -9.56
N THR A 362 -4.40 17.17 -8.94
CA THR A 362 -3.27 17.99 -9.37
C THR A 362 -2.30 17.23 -10.27
N VAL A 363 -2.48 15.91 -10.45
CA VAL A 363 -1.65 15.12 -11.37
C VAL A 363 -1.96 15.53 -12.80
N ARG A 364 -0.95 16.11 -13.46
CA ARG A 364 -0.99 16.47 -14.89
C ARG A 364 -0.13 15.50 -15.69
N ASP A 365 -0.60 15.17 -16.88
CA ASP A 365 0.22 14.52 -17.88
C ASP A 365 1.41 15.43 -18.18
N ALA A 366 2.63 14.88 -18.10
CA ALA A 366 3.84 15.68 -18.22
C ALA A 366 4.12 16.16 -19.66
N VAL A 367 3.50 15.52 -20.65
CA VAL A 367 3.66 15.84 -22.08
C VAL A 367 2.62 16.88 -22.51
N THR A 368 1.37 16.69 -22.12
CA THR A 368 0.25 17.55 -22.55
C THR A 368 -0.04 18.67 -21.55
N GLY A 369 0.39 18.53 -20.28
CA GLY A 369 0.02 19.44 -19.19
C GLY A 369 -1.46 19.35 -18.80
N GLU A 370 -2.24 18.50 -19.47
CA GLU A 370 -3.64 18.26 -19.13
C GLU A 370 -3.71 17.56 -17.78
N LEU A 371 -4.76 17.84 -17.01
CA LEU A 371 -5.04 17.01 -15.84
C LEU A 371 -5.15 15.56 -16.34
N ILE A 372 -4.52 14.62 -15.64
CA ILE A 372 -4.85 13.21 -15.77
C ILE A 372 -6.23 13.07 -15.12
N CYS A 373 -7.25 13.58 -15.82
CA CYS A 373 -8.62 13.28 -15.52
C CYS A 373 -8.75 11.80 -15.82
N LEU A 374 -8.82 10.99 -14.76
CA LEU A 374 -9.49 9.71 -14.82
C LEU A 374 -10.89 10.03 -15.35
N LYS A 375 -11.10 9.96 -16.67
CA LYS A 375 -12.43 10.03 -17.23
C LYS A 375 -13.14 8.83 -16.64
N SER A 376 -13.96 9.07 -15.61
CA SER A 376 -14.99 8.16 -15.15
C SER A 376 -16.08 8.08 -16.22
N SER A 377 -15.70 7.68 -17.43
CA SER A 377 -16.59 7.23 -18.49
C SER A 377 -16.71 5.72 -18.45
N MET A 378 -16.55 5.11 -17.27
CA MET A 378 -17.14 3.79 -17.04
C MET A 378 -18.65 3.98 -17.13
N PRO A 379 -19.35 3.32 -18.05
CA PRO A 379 -20.81 3.33 -18.05
C PRO A 379 -21.26 2.88 -16.66
N ARG A 380 -22.21 3.60 -16.02
CA ARG A 380 -22.89 3.13 -14.81
C ARG A 380 -23.42 1.73 -15.10
N ARG A 381 -22.66 0.70 -14.74
CA ARG A 381 -23.03 -0.70 -14.95
C ARG A 381 -23.91 -1.10 -13.79
N VAL A 382 -24.97 -1.81 -14.15
CA VAL A 382 -25.99 -2.41 -13.30
C VAL A 382 -25.34 -2.97 -12.02
N VAL A 383 -25.84 -2.51 -10.88
CA VAL A 383 -25.48 -2.98 -9.53
C VAL A 383 -25.57 -4.51 -9.51
N PRO A 384 -24.46 -5.25 -9.35
CA PRO A 384 -24.54 -6.66 -9.03
C PRO A 384 -25.22 -6.79 -7.67
N LYS A 385 -26.08 -7.78 -7.48
CA LYS A 385 -26.63 -8.09 -6.15
C LYS A 385 -25.45 -8.23 -5.16
N GLU A 386 -25.57 -7.51 -4.04
CA GLU A 386 -24.77 -7.74 -2.84
C GLU A 386 -24.72 -9.25 -2.57
N ASP A 387 -23.52 -9.77 -2.30
CA ASP A 387 -23.19 -11.11 -1.76
C ASP A 387 -21.97 -11.75 -2.48
N SER A 388 -20.91 -10.97 -2.73
CA SER A 388 -19.50 -11.41 -2.57
C SER A 388 -18.58 -10.26 -2.97
N TYR A 389 -17.72 -9.83 -2.05
CA TYR A 389 -16.61 -8.95 -2.37
C TYR A 389 -15.52 -9.79 -3.03
N ASP A 390 -15.47 -9.76 -4.36
CA ASP A 390 -14.26 -10.11 -5.09
C ASP A 390 -13.30 -8.91 -5.03
N ILE A 391 -12.11 -9.09 -4.44
CA ILE A 391 -11.06 -8.07 -4.30
C ILE A 391 -10.30 -7.91 -5.64
N THR A 392 -10.94 -8.22 -6.78
CA THR A 392 -10.50 -7.76 -8.10
C THR A 392 -10.71 -6.25 -8.20
N SER A 393 -9.91 -5.49 -7.43
CA SER A 393 -9.68 -4.08 -7.68
C SER A 393 -9.20 -3.94 -9.12
N THR A 394 -9.85 -3.07 -9.89
CA THR A 394 -9.30 -2.60 -11.16
C THR A 394 -8.05 -1.80 -10.80
N ILE A 395 -6.89 -2.45 -10.89
CA ILE A 395 -5.60 -1.84 -10.62
C ILE A 395 -5.26 -0.97 -11.83
N LEU A 396 -5.27 0.35 -11.64
CA LEU A 396 -4.65 1.26 -12.60
C LEU A 396 -3.23 1.53 -12.12
N LEU A 397 -2.27 1.05 -12.90
CA LEU A 397 -0.86 1.41 -12.78
C LEU A 397 -0.62 2.63 -13.68
N LEU A 398 -0.10 3.69 -13.08
CA LEU A 398 0.33 4.89 -13.79
C LEU A 398 1.77 5.18 -13.40
N THR A 399 2.52 5.78 -14.32
CA THR A 399 3.89 6.24 -14.06
C THR A 399 3.96 7.74 -14.29
N ARG A 400 4.96 8.37 -13.68
CA ARG A 400 5.27 9.78 -13.92
C ARG A 400 6.54 9.89 -14.76
N ILE A 401 6.42 10.28 -16.02
CA ILE A 401 7.60 10.68 -16.80
C ILE A 401 7.88 12.15 -16.51
N VAL A 402 8.92 12.47 -15.73
CA VAL A 402 9.43 13.85 -15.70
C VAL A 402 10.43 13.97 -16.85
N PRO A 403 10.27 14.93 -17.77
CA PRO A 403 11.20 15.06 -18.89
C PRO A 403 12.62 15.30 -18.36
N ILE A 404 13.50 14.35 -18.64
CA ILE A 404 14.94 14.48 -18.37
C ILE A 404 15.47 15.57 -19.31
N PRO A 405 16.14 16.63 -18.81
CA PRO A 405 16.79 17.60 -19.69
C PRO A 405 17.79 16.85 -20.57
N ARG A 406 17.61 16.89 -21.89
CA ARG A 406 18.51 16.26 -22.87
C ARG A 406 19.94 16.76 -22.65
N ARG A 407 20.76 15.98 -21.96
CA ARG A 407 22.22 16.09 -22.03
C ARG A 407 22.72 15.32 -23.24
N TRP A 408 23.66 15.93 -23.93
CA TRP A 408 24.22 15.52 -25.22
C TRP A 408 24.87 14.14 -25.15
N GLY A 409 24.68 13.38 -26.24
CA GLY A 409 24.79 11.93 -26.26
C GLY A 409 26.19 11.33 -26.37
N MET A 410 26.25 10.03 -26.06
CA MET A 410 27.20 9.08 -26.61
C MET A 410 26.42 7.80 -26.97
N ARG A 411 26.50 7.39 -28.23
CA ARG A 411 26.02 6.09 -28.71
C ARG A 411 27.06 5.03 -28.36
N ALA A 412 26.65 3.96 -27.69
CA ALA A 412 27.33 2.67 -27.75
C ALA A 412 26.38 1.67 -28.42
N SER A 413 26.84 1.10 -29.53
CA SER A 413 26.18 0.04 -30.29
C SER A 413 26.67 -1.31 -29.74
N LEU A 414 25.76 -2.21 -29.43
CA LEU A 414 26.05 -3.63 -29.30
C LEU A 414 24.86 -4.44 -29.82
N GLN A 415 25.11 -5.15 -30.92
CA GLN A 415 24.20 -6.07 -31.58
C GLN A 415 24.53 -7.48 -31.07
N GLY A 416 23.55 -8.16 -30.47
CA GLY A 416 23.66 -9.55 -30.03
C GLY A 416 22.35 -10.28 -30.31
N ARG A 417 22.43 -11.30 -31.18
CA ARG A 417 21.35 -12.15 -31.69
C ARG A 417 21.38 -13.45 -30.89
N LEU A 418 20.24 -13.97 -30.43
CA LEU A 418 20.08 -15.37 -30.01
C LEU A 418 18.61 -15.79 -30.06
N ASP A 419 18.44 -17.08 -30.36
CA ASP A 419 17.29 -17.71 -30.99
C ASP A 419 16.19 -18.18 -30.02
N ASP A 420 15.01 -18.39 -30.62
CA ASP A 420 13.77 -18.95 -30.10
C ASP A 420 13.88 -20.33 -29.43
N LYS A 421 13.04 -20.54 -28.40
CA LYS A 421 12.15 -21.71 -28.21
C LYS A 421 11.56 -21.71 -26.79
N THR A 422 10.23 -21.64 -26.63
CA THR A 422 9.48 -22.59 -25.78
C THR A 422 7.96 -22.56 -25.97
N GLU A 423 7.38 -23.72 -25.63
CA GLU A 423 6.02 -24.22 -25.79
C GLU A 423 4.94 -23.46 -24.98
N ALA A 424 3.73 -23.45 -25.53
CA ALA A 424 2.53 -22.92 -24.90
C ALA A 424 1.85 -23.96 -24.00
N SER A 425 1.73 -23.65 -22.71
CA SER A 425 0.86 -24.32 -21.74
C SER A 425 -0.43 -23.49 -21.57
N SER A 426 -1.60 -24.11 -21.76
CA SER A 426 -2.89 -23.44 -21.58
C SER A 426 -3.35 -23.51 -20.13
N HIS A 427 -3.37 -22.38 -19.43
CA HIS A 427 -4.07 -22.21 -18.16
C HIS A 427 -5.25 -21.25 -18.34
N ARG A 428 -6.41 -21.61 -17.75
CA ARG A 428 -7.59 -20.75 -17.68
C ARG A 428 -7.29 -19.52 -16.84
N THR A 429 -7.33 -18.34 -17.45
CA THR A 429 -7.22 -17.03 -16.83
C THR A 429 -8.57 -16.57 -16.28
N THR A 430 -8.62 -16.28 -14.98
CA THR A 430 -9.62 -15.34 -14.43
C THR A 430 -9.19 -13.93 -14.81
N SER A 431 -10.07 -13.19 -15.49
CA SER A 431 -9.80 -11.85 -16.04
C SER A 431 -9.83 -10.80 -14.94
N LEU A 432 -8.70 -10.15 -14.68
CA LEU A 432 -8.64 -8.89 -13.98
C LEU A 432 -8.78 -7.80 -15.04
N ASP A 433 -9.81 -6.95 -14.93
CA ASP A 433 -9.92 -5.79 -15.81
C ASP A 433 -8.83 -4.78 -15.40
N LEU A 434 -7.85 -4.55 -16.28
CA LEU A 434 -6.87 -3.47 -16.18
C LEU A 434 -7.36 -2.32 -17.06
N ALA A 435 -7.64 -1.16 -16.45
CA ALA A 435 -7.89 0.06 -17.21
C ALA A 435 -6.56 0.75 -17.50
N PHE A 436 -6.42 1.38 -18.68
CA PHE A 436 -5.24 2.14 -19.07
C PHE A 436 -5.68 3.51 -19.60
N ILE A 437 -4.89 4.55 -19.35
CA ILE A 437 -5.08 5.91 -19.90
C ILE A 437 -3.81 6.31 -20.66
#